data_AF-A0A0F2P986-F1
#
_entry.id   AF-A0A0F2P986-F1
#
_cell.length_a   1.000
_cell.length_b   1.000
_cell.length_c   1.000
_cell.angle_alpha   90.00
_cell.angle_beta   90.00
_cell.angle_gamma   90.00
#
_symmetry.space_group_name_H-M   'P 1'
#
loop_
_entity.id
_entity.type
_entity.pdbx_description
1 polymer ?
#
loop_
_entity_poly.entity_id
_entity_poly.type
_entity_poly.pdbx_seq_one_letter_code
_entity_poly.pdbx_strand_id
1 'polypeptide(L)'
;MRGEVTLQTSMFSYVDLESRIPTHHPIRQMRKVIDKALLQLEPFFDGMYSQTGRPSIPPEQLLRALLLQIFFTIRSERQLMER
;
A
#
# COMPACT_ATOMS: atom_id res chain seq x y z
N MET A 1 16.92 -0.21 7.55
CA MET A 1 16.64 -0.90 6.26
C MET A 1 15.19 -0.68 5.86
N ARG A 2 14.94 -0.39 4.58
CA ARG A 2 13.59 -0.36 4.01
C ARG A 2 13.10 -1.80 3.82
N GLY A 3 11.86 -2.09 4.17
CA GLY A 3 11.28 -3.42 3.92
C GLY A 3 10.80 -3.57 2.49
N GLU A 4 10.57 -4.82 2.07
CA GLU A 4 10.04 -5.15 0.76
C GLU A 4 8.51 -5.30 0.80
N VAL A 5 7.87 -5.04 -0.34
CA VAL A 5 6.44 -5.32 -0.52
C VAL A 5 6.30 -6.77 -0.98
N THR A 6 5.95 -7.66 -0.06
CA THR A 6 5.56 -9.02 -0.42
C THR A 6 4.09 -9.03 -0.86
N LEU A 7 3.86 -9.39 -2.12
CA LEU A 7 2.50 -9.68 -2.57
C LEU A 7 2.05 -10.98 -1.90
N GLN A 8 0.91 -10.93 -1.22
CA GLN A 8 0.32 -12.12 -0.65
C GLN A 8 -0.22 -12.99 -1.80
N THR A 9 0.60 -13.91 -2.28
CA THR A 9 0.15 -14.98 -3.18
C THR A 9 -0.88 -15.83 -2.43
N SER A 10 -1.92 -16.29 -3.11
CA SER A 10 -2.99 -17.11 -2.54
C SER A 10 -2.40 -18.35 -1.83
N MET A 11 -2.17 -18.25 -0.52
CA MET A 11 -1.86 -19.42 0.28
C MET A 11 -3.18 -20.11 0.57
N PHE A 12 -3.24 -21.39 0.20
CA PHE A 12 -4.27 -22.38 0.50
C PHE A 12 -5.42 -21.85 1.39
N SER A 13 -6.59 -21.63 0.77
CA SER A 13 -7.90 -21.31 1.39
C SER A 13 -8.34 -19.85 1.58
N TYR A 14 -7.54 -18.83 1.26
CA TYR A 14 -8.05 -17.44 1.32
C TYR A 14 -8.26 -16.80 -0.06
N VAL A 15 -9.46 -16.23 -0.22
CA VAL A 15 -9.91 -15.50 -1.40
C VAL A 15 -8.95 -14.34 -1.69
N ASP A 16 -8.48 -14.23 -2.93
CA ASP A 16 -7.68 -13.10 -3.39
C ASP A 16 -8.42 -11.78 -3.14
N LEU A 17 -7.80 -10.84 -2.42
CA LEU A 17 -8.39 -9.51 -2.16
C LEU A 17 -8.66 -8.76 -3.46
N GLU A 18 -7.83 -8.96 -4.50
CA GLU A 18 -8.04 -8.34 -5.80
C GLU A 18 -9.34 -8.85 -6.45
N SER A 19 -9.69 -10.12 -6.23
CA SER A 19 -10.94 -10.70 -6.74
C SER A 19 -12.20 -10.11 -6.09
N ARG A 20 -12.08 -9.49 -4.91
CA ARG A 20 -13.20 -8.86 -4.18
C ARG A 20 -13.53 -7.45 -4.71
N ILE A 21 -12.64 -6.82 -5.47
CA ILE A 21 -12.84 -5.46 -5.99
C ILE A 21 -13.47 -5.56 -7.38
N PRO A 22 -14.67 -4.99 -7.64
CA PRO A 22 -15.28 -5.01 -8.97
C PRO A 22 -14.34 -4.48 -10.05
N THR A 23 -14.38 -5.06 -11.26
CA THR A 23 -13.51 -4.69 -12.38
C THR A 23 -13.62 -3.21 -12.77
N HIS A 24 -14.81 -2.63 -12.62
CA HIS A 24 -15.10 -1.23 -12.93
C HIS A 24 -15.03 -0.30 -11.70
N HIS A 25 -14.49 -0.77 -10.57
CA HIS A 25 -14.39 0.06 -9.37
C HIS A 25 -13.36 1.20 -9.57
N PRO A 26 -13.68 2.48 -9.26
CA PRO A 26 -12.79 3.62 -9.46
C PRO A 26 -11.41 3.48 -8.79
N ILE A 27 -11.34 2.79 -7.65
CA ILE A 27 -10.06 2.53 -6.94
C ILE A 27 -9.02 1.83 -7.82
N ARG A 28 -9.44 1.03 -8.81
CA ARG A 28 -8.53 0.35 -9.73
C ARG A 28 -7.83 1.34 -10.65
N GLN A 29 -8.52 2.40 -11.09
CA GLN A 29 -7.92 3.47 -11.88
C GLN A 29 -6.99 4.32 -11.01
N MET A 30 -7.45 4.68 -9.80
CA MET A 30 -6.63 5.44 -8.85
C MET A 30 -5.34 4.71 -8.50
N ARG A 31 -5.40 3.38 -8.29
CA ARG A 31 -4.21 2.54 -8.03
C ARG A 31 -3.14 2.71 -9.11
N LYS A 32 -3.50 2.70 -10.40
CA LYS A 32 -2.54 2.87 -11.50
C LYS A 32 -1.83 4.23 -11.43
N VAL A 33 -2.58 5.29 -11.11
CA VAL A 33 -2.03 6.65 -10.98
C VAL A 33 -1.09 6.73 -9.78
N ILE A 34 -1.51 6.19 -8.64
CA ILE A 34 -0.74 6.19 -7.39
C ILE A 34 0.53 5.36 -7.53
N ASP A 35 0.44 4.15 -8.11
CA ASP A 35 1.61 3.28 -8.31
C ASP A 35 2.67 3.96 -9.19
N LYS A 36 2.25 4.69 -10.23
CA LYS A 36 3.18 5.49 -11.05
C LYS A 36 3.84 6.61 -10.24
N ALA A 37 3.07 7.32 -9.42
CA ALA A 37 3.62 8.38 -8.58
C ALA A 37 4.61 7.83 -7.53
N LEU A 38 4.29 6.68 -6.92
CA LEU A 38 5.17 6.05 -5.93
C LEU A 38 6.48 5.55 -6.57
N LEU A 39 6.43 5.01 -7.79
CA LEU A 39 7.64 4.65 -8.54
C LEU A 39 8.56 5.85 -8.81
N GLN A 40 7.99 7.04 -9.04
CA GLN A 40 8.78 8.26 -9.23
C GLN A 40 9.44 8.74 -7.93
N LEU A 41 8.89 8.38 -6.77
CA LEU A 41 9.42 8.74 -5.46
C LEU A 41 10.46 7.75 -4.93
N GLU A 42 10.58 6.59 -5.56
CA GLU A 42 11.43 5.47 -5.11
C GLU A 42 12.90 5.88 -4.86
N PRO A 43 13.57 6.66 -5.73
CA PRO A 43 14.95 7.10 -5.48
C PRO A 43 15.09 7.99 -4.23
N PHE A 44 14.06 8.76 -3.91
CA PHE A 44 14.04 9.60 -2.71
C PHE A 44 13.87 8.77 -1.46
N PHE A 45 13.02 7.74 -1.51
CA PHE A 45 12.86 6.81 -0.39
C PHE A 45 14.15 6.07 -0.11
N ASP A 46 14.83 5.55 -1.12
CA ASP A 46 16.08 4.81 -0.95
C ASP A 46 17.17 5.62 -0.27
N GLY A 47 17.29 6.92 -0.60
CA GLY A 47 18.22 7.82 0.06
C GLY A 47 17.92 8.07 1.55
N MET A 48 16.69 7.83 2.01
CA MET A 48 16.27 8.08 3.39
C MET A 48 16.45 6.86 4.32
N TYR A 49 16.61 5.65 3.81
CA TYR A 49 16.70 4.44 4.63
C TYR A 49 18.14 3.96 4.81
N SER A 50 18.49 3.60 6.05
CA SER A 50 19.76 2.90 6.34
C SER A 50 19.84 1.55 5.65
N GLN A 51 21.02 1.15 5.19
CA GLN A 51 21.28 -0.17 4.60
C GLN A 51 21.32 -1.32 5.64
N THR A 52 21.32 -0.99 6.93
CA THR A 52 21.40 -1.98 8.02
C THR A 52 20.22 -1.85 8.99
N GLY A 53 20.11 -2.84 9.89
CA GLY A 53 19.08 -2.89 10.93
C GLY A 53 17.78 -3.58 10.50
N ARG A 54 16.76 -3.51 11.36
CA ARG A 54 15.46 -4.14 11.13
C ARG A 54 14.75 -3.50 9.91
N PRO A 55 14.24 -4.28 8.96
CA PRO A 55 13.42 -3.75 7.87
C PRO A 55 12.16 -3.07 8.42
N SER A 56 11.91 -1.83 8.00
CA SER A 56 10.68 -1.10 8.30
C SER A 56 9.54 -1.55 7.38
N ILE A 57 8.31 -1.12 7.66
CA ILE A 57 7.26 -1.10 6.64
C ILE A 57 7.70 -0.12 5.54
N PRO A 58 7.60 -0.49 4.25
CA PRO A 58 7.93 0.42 3.16
C PRO A 58 6.98 1.64 3.14
N PRO A 59 7.49 2.85 2.85
CA PRO A 59 6.69 4.07 2.91
C PRO A 59 5.49 4.04 1.94
N GLU A 60 5.61 3.31 0.83
CA GLU A 60 4.52 3.15 -0.14
C GLU A 60 3.28 2.49 0.45
N GLN A 61 3.43 1.56 1.41
CA GLN A 61 2.29 0.92 2.04
C GLN A 61 1.56 1.89 2.97
N LEU A 62 2.30 2.70 3.73
CA LEU A 62 1.72 3.73 4.59
C LEU A 62 1.00 4.79 3.76
N LEU A 63 1.62 5.27 2.68
CA LEU A 63 1.00 6.24 1.77
C LEU A 63 -0.28 5.69 1.13
N ARG A 64 -0.29 4.44 0.69
CA ARG A 64 -1.51 3.80 0.17
C ARG A 64 -2.62 3.74 1.22
N ALA A 65 -2.29 3.39 2.47
CA ALA A 65 -3.25 3.36 3.57
C ALA A 65 -3.85 4.75 3.84
N LEU A 66 -3.02 5.79 3.89
CA LEU A 66 -3.48 7.18 4.06
C LEU A 66 -4.39 7.63 2.91
N LEU A 67 -4.06 7.28 1.68
CA LEU A 67 -4.90 7.60 0.51
C LEU A 67 -6.24 6.88 0.58
N LEU A 68 -6.29 5.62 1.02
CA LEU A 68 -7.56 4.94 1.26
C LEU A 68 -8.41 5.66 2.32
N GLN A 69 -7.79 6.15 3.39
CA GLN A 69 -8.54 6.93 4.38
C GLN A 69 -9.15 8.20 3.78
N ILE A 70 -8.39 8.92 2.95
CA ILE A 70 -8.88 10.12 2.27
C ILE A 70 -10.03 9.78 1.32
N PHE A 71 -9.85 8.77 0.45
CA PHE A 71 -10.86 8.40 -0.56
C PHE A 71 -12.16 7.88 0.05
N PHE A 72 -12.08 7.24 1.22
CA PHE A 72 -13.24 6.69 1.92
C PHE A 72 -13.66 7.51 3.12
N THR A 73 -13.13 8.74 3.29
CA THR A 73 -13.45 9.66 4.39
C THR A 73 -13.32 9.02 5.79
N ILE A 74 -12.36 8.11 5.96
CA ILE A 74 -12.05 7.46 7.23
C ILE A 74 -11.29 8.46 8.11
N ARG A 75 -11.77 8.68 9.34
CA ARG A 75 -11.36 9.83 10.16
C ARG A 75 -10.07 9.63 10.95
N SER A 76 -9.54 8.40 11.02
CA SER A 76 -8.31 8.10 11.79
C SER A 76 -7.68 6.80 11.34
N GLU A 77 -6.37 6.66 11.57
CA GLU A 77 -5.64 5.40 11.31
C GLU A 77 -6.19 4.26 12.15
N ARG A 78 -6.53 4.54 13.42
CA ARG A 78 -7.20 3.57 14.29
C ARG A 78 -8.48 3.03 13.65
N GLN A 79 -9.35 3.90 13.14
CA GLN A 79 -10.58 3.48 12.46
C GLN A 79 -10.32 2.68 11.17
N LEU A 80 -9.20 2.92 10.47
CA LEU A 80 -8.79 2.12 9.32
C LEU A 80 -8.38 0.70 9.72
N MET A 81 -7.71 0.56 10.88
CA MET A 81 -7.23 -0.71 11.41
C MET A 81 -8.29 -1.49 12.18
N GLU A 82 -9.35 -0.83 12.65
CA GLU A 82 -10.45 -1.44 13.39
C GLU A 82 -11.41 -2.20 12.47
N ARG A 83 -11.04 -3.44 12.12
CA ARG A 83 -11.94 -4.49 11.64
C ARG A 83 -11.43 -5.87 12.02
#